data_AF-A0A7S2WKY1-F1
#
_entry.id   AF-A0A7S2WKY1-F1
#
_cell.length_a   1.000
_cell.length_b   1.000
_cell.length_c   1.000
_cell.angle_alpha   90.00
_cell.angle_beta   90.00
_cell.angle_gamma   90.00
#
_symmetry.space_group_name_H-M   'P 1'
#
loop_
_entity.id
_entity.type
_entity.pdbx_description
1 polymer ?
#
loop_
_entity_poly.entity_id
_entity_poly.type
_entity_poly.pdbx_seq_one_letter_code
_entity_poly.pdbx_strand_id
1 'polypeptide(L)'
;EEFIKIPHKLEQLLFFGLAICVDAFLNILTLFPIKFMWSTLCLVFTIIQPWNNNSVFRFHRRHFYQLIRAFVIYAVYNYFLAPISIGKLYHWIRGQAMIKLYVVIAMVEVFDRLMCSLGQDAMDSLYWNTTRRPFHFRCLVSIIVVLVYAVIHSGILFIHIATLNVAMNSSDQALLSLLIGGNFAEIKSTVFKKFNKQNLFKITTSDICERFK
;
A
#
# COMPACT_ATOMS: atom_id res chain seq x y z
N GLU A 1 6.03 39.96 -10.62
CA GLU A 1 6.87 39.49 -9.49
C GLU A 1 6.41 38.18 -8.87
N GLU A 2 5.11 37.98 -8.62
CA GLU A 2 4.63 36.75 -7.98
C GLU A 2 4.94 35.48 -8.80
N PHE A 3 4.86 35.54 -10.13
CA PHE A 3 5.10 34.37 -11.01
C PHE A 3 6.51 33.76 -10.87
N ILE A 4 7.52 34.58 -10.57
CA ILE A 4 8.92 34.11 -10.40
C ILE A 4 9.10 33.44 -9.02
N LYS A 5 8.27 33.77 -8.04
CA LYS A 5 8.32 33.16 -6.69
C LYS A 5 7.60 31.81 -6.63
N ILE A 6 6.67 31.54 -7.55
CA ILE A 6 5.91 30.29 -7.63
C ILE A 6 6.82 29.05 -7.74
N PRO A 7 7.79 28.95 -8.67
CA PRO A 7 8.62 27.75 -8.79
C PRO A 7 9.40 27.46 -7.50
N HIS A 8 9.92 28.48 -6.83
CA HIS A 8 10.65 28.29 -5.58
C HIS A 8 9.74 27.81 -4.44
N LYS A 9 8.51 28.33 -4.34
CA LYS A 9 7.53 27.85 -3.35
C LYS A 9 7.02 26.45 -3.66
N LEU A 10 6.89 26.09 -4.93
CA LEU A 10 6.58 24.74 -5.37
C LEU A 10 7.71 23.78 -4.97
N GLU A 11 8.97 24.14 -5.18
CA GLU A 11 10.12 23.32 -4.83
C GLU A 11 10.19 23.05 -3.31
N GLN A 12 9.97 24.07 -2.47
CA GLN A 12 9.89 23.91 -1.00
C GLN A 12 8.81 22.90 -0.59
N LEU A 13 7.64 22.99 -1.23
CA LEU A 13 6.52 22.09 -1.00
C LEU A 13 6.83 20.65 -1.45
N LEU A 14 7.48 20.47 -2.60
CA LEU A 14 7.88 19.17 -3.11
C LEU A 14 8.93 18.50 -2.21
N PHE A 15 9.91 19.26 -1.73
CA PHE A 15 10.90 18.75 -0.79
C PHE A 15 10.26 18.32 0.54
N PHE A 16 9.33 19.12 1.06
CA PHE A 16 8.56 18.77 2.25
C PHE A 16 7.71 17.51 2.05
N GLY A 17 7.03 17.38 0.90
CA GLY A 17 6.28 16.19 0.54
C GLY A 17 7.16 14.94 0.49
N LEU A 18 8.32 15.04 -0.17
CA LEU A 18 9.30 13.95 -0.23
C LEU A 18 9.80 13.54 1.16
N ALA A 19 10.05 14.50 2.06
CA ALA A 19 10.45 14.19 3.43
C ALA A 19 9.37 13.40 4.20
N ILE A 20 8.08 13.77 4.06
CA ILE A 20 6.96 13.03 4.67
C ILE A 20 6.89 11.61 4.11
N CYS A 21 7.03 11.48 2.79
CA CYS A 21 6.98 10.20 2.11
C CYS A 21 8.13 9.27 2.54
N VAL A 22 9.34 9.81 2.68
CA VAL A 22 10.50 9.09 3.20
C VAL A 22 10.27 8.68 4.66
N ASP A 23 9.73 9.54 5.51
CA ASP A 23 9.38 9.18 6.90
C ASP A 23 8.35 8.04 6.94
N ALA A 24 7.29 8.12 6.13
CA ALA A 24 6.28 7.06 6.03
C ALA A 24 6.88 5.73 5.53
N PHE A 25 7.77 5.77 4.53
CA PHE A 25 8.50 4.61 4.04
C PHE A 25 9.36 3.98 5.12
N LEU A 26 10.18 4.80 5.78
CA LEU A 26 11.08 4.36 6.85
C LEU A 26 10.29 3.79 8.03
N ASN A 27 9.13 4.35 8.37
CA ASN A 27 8.24 3.82 9.38
C ASN A 27 7.78 2.39 9.03
N ILE A 28 7.36 2.15 7.78
CA ILE A 28 6.98 0.80 7.33
C ILE A 28 8.18 -0.15 7.39
N LEU A 29 9.34 0.28 6.89
CA LEU A 29 10.54 -0.55 6.79
C LEU A 29 11.17 -0.88 8.16
N THR A 30 11.17 0.07 9.10
CA THR A 30 11.85 -0.07 10.40
C THR A 30 10.90 -0.50 11.51
N LEU A 31 9.76 0.19 11.69
CA LEU A 31 8.90 -0.04 12.84
C LEU A 31 8.10 -1.34 12.71
N PHE A 32 7.79 -1.80 11.49
CA PHE A 32 7.12 -3.09 11.30
C PHE A 32 7.95 -4.29 11.81
N PRO A 33 9.19 -4.52 11.33
CA PRO A 33 10.01 -5.64 11.82
C PRO A 33 10.38 -5.49 13.29
N ILE A 34 10.67 -4.27 13.77
CA ILE A 34 10.97 -4.04 15.19
C ILE A 34 9.79 -4.46 16.08
N LYS A 35 8.56 -4.05 15.71
CA LYS A 35 7.35 -4.45 16.43
C LYS A 35 7.13 -5.96 16.40
N PHE A 36 7.36 -6.60 15.26
CA PHE A 36 7.25 -8.06 15.15
C PHE A 36 8.28 -8.78 16.05
N MET A 37 9.55 -8.38 16.01
CA MET A 37 10.60 -8.95 16.87
C MET A 37 10.30 -8.75 18.35
N TRP A 38 9.85 -7.56 18.74
CA TRP A 38 9.48 -7.31 20.14
C TRP A 38 8.29 -8.18 20.58
N SER A 39 7.29 -8.31 19.71
CA SER A 39 6.12 -9.15 19.95
C SER A 39 6.47 -10.63 20.11
N THR A 40 7.38 -11.16 19.29
CA THR A 40 7.82 -12.56 19.40
C THR A 40 8.67 -12.78 20.64
N LEU A 41 9.57 -11.85 20.99
CA LEU A 41 10.35 -11.92 22.22
C LEU A 41 9.45 -11.97 23.46
N CYS A 42 8.47 -11.07 23.59
CA CYS A 42 7.51 -11.09 24.70
C CYS A 42 6.73 -12.41 24.80
N LEU A 43 6.37 -13.02 23.65
CA LEU A 43 5.71 -14.32 23.61
C LEU A 43 6.64 -15.41 24.17
N VAL A 44 7.88 -15.48 23.69
CA VAL A 44 8.87 -16.47 24.12
C VAL A 44 9.16 -16.36 25.62
N PHE A 45 9.38 -15.15 26.14
CA PHE A 45 9.61 -14.93 27.57
C PHE A 45 8.41 -15.35 28.44
N THR A 46 7.18 -15.11 27.97
CA THR A 46 5.97 -15.53 28.69
C THR A 46 5.85 -17.07 28.77
N ILE A 47 6.29 -17.79 27.74
CA ILE A 47 6.30 -19.26 27.74
C ILE A 47 7.39 -19.82 28.67
N ILE A 48 8.59 -19.23 28.67
CA ILE A 48 9.74 -19.74 29.43
C ILE A 48 9.61 -19.48 30.94
N GLN A 49 9.07 -18.34 31.35
CA GLN A 49 8.91 -17.99 32.77
C GLN A 49 7.45 -17.63 33.12
N PRO A 50 6.56 -18.62 33.25
CA PRO A 50 5.13 -18.38 33.50
C PRO A 50 4.83 -17.82 34.90
N TRP A 51 5.71 -18.07 35.90
CA TRP A 51 5.47 -17.70 37.30
C TRP A 51 6.06 -16.32 37.68
N ASN A 52 6.93 -15.73 36.85
CA ASN A 52 7.54 -14.44 37.19
C ASN A 52 6.58 -13.28 36.86
N ASN A 53 5.77 -12.89 37.86
CA ASN A 53 4.72 -11.89 37.71
C ASN A 53 5.26 -10.46 37.47
N ASN A 54 6.56 -10.23 37.72
CA ASN A 54 7.26 -8.97 37.50
C ASN A 54 8.10 -9.02 36.22
N SER A 55 7.59 -8.48 35.12
CA SER A 55 8.47 -8.07 34.02
C SER A 55 7.76 -7.17 32.99
N VAL A 56 8.55 -6.23 32.46
CA VAL A 56 8.29 -5.41 31.27
C VAL A 56 7.89 -6.25 30.05
N PHE A 57 8.16 -7.56 30.07
CA PHE A 57 8.03 -8.50 28.95
C PHE A 57 6.71 -9.28 28.90
N ARG A 58 5.68 -8.88 29.66
CA ARG A 58 4.38 -9.57 29.62
C ARG A 58 3.71 -9.44 28.26
N PHE A 59 3.22 -10.56 27.71
CA PHE A 59 2.48 -10.58 26.45
C PHE A 59 1.16 -9.78 26.53
N HIS A 60 1.20 -8.55 26.02
CA HIS A 60 0.04 -7.68 25.92
C HIS A 60 -0.78 -7.96 24.64
N ARG A 61 -2.09 -7.73 24.69
CA ARG A 61 -3.02 -7.97 23.56
C ARG A 61 -2.64 -7.25 22.25
N ARG A 62 -1.90 -6.14 22.36
CA ARG A 62 -1.36 -5.38 21.21
C ARG A 62 -0.32 -6.16 20.41
N HIS A 63 0.44 -7.05 21.05
CA HIS A 63 1.42 -7.93 20.40
C HIS A 63 0.72 -9.01 19.55
N PHE A 64 -0.43 -9.50 20.01
CA PHE A 64 -1.22 -10.49 19.26
C PHE A 64 -1.66 -9.98 17.87
N TYR A 65 -2.05 -8.70 17.76
CA TYR A 65 -2.36 -8.09 16.45
C TYR A 65 -1.17 -8.09 15.50
N GLN A 66 0.03 -7.80 16.00
CA GLN A 66 1.25 -7.77 15.19
C GLN A 66 1.60 -9.17 14.67
N LEU A 67 1.40 -10.21 15.49
CA LEU A 67 1.60 -11.60 15.08
C LEU A 67 0.58 -12.04 14.04
N ILE A 68 -0.71 -11.71 14.21
CA ILE A 68 -1.75 -12.01 13.20
C ILE A 68 -1.41 -11.34 11.87
N ARG A 69 -1.02 -10.06 11.89
CA ARG A 69 -0.66 -9.34 10.66
C ARG A 69 0.54 -9.97 9.95
N ALA A 70 1.58 -10.36 10.69
CA ALA A 70 2.73 -11.07 10.13
C ALA A 70 2.34 -12.45 9.58
N PHE A 71 1.47 -13.18 10.28
CA PHE A 71 0.94 -14.47 9.83
C PHE A 71 0.15 -14.35 8.53
N VAL A 72 -0.73 -13.34 8.39
CA VAL A 72 -1.46 -13.08 7.14
C VAL A 72 -0.48 -12.83 5.98
N ILE A 73 0.53 -11.98 6.18
CA ILE A 73 1.55 -11.70 5.15
C ILE A 73 2.28 -12.98 4.75
N TYR A 74 2.73 -13.76 5.73
CA TYR A 74 3.41 -15.03 5.49
C TYR A 74 2.51 -16.03 4.74
N ALA A 75 1.25 -16.15 5.13
CA ALA A 75 0.30 -17.05 4.48
C ALA A 75 0.05 -16.66 3.02
N VAL A 76 -0.19 -15.37 2.75
CA VAL A 76 -0.38 -14.87 1.37
C VAL A 76 0.87 -15.09 0.52
N TYR A 77 2.06 -14.85 1.08
CA TYR A 77 3.31 -15.10 0.37
C TYR A 77 3.46 -16.57 -0.03
N ASN A 78 3.35 -17.50 0.92
CA ASN A 78 3.62 -18.91 0.66
C ASN A 78 2.54 -19.59 -0.20
N TYR A 79 1.27 -19.34 0.09
CA TYR A 79 0.17 -20.06 -0.57
C TYR A 79 -0.31 -19.41 -1.87
N PHE A 80 -0.13 -18.09 -2.03
CA PHE A 80 -0.66 -17.37 -3.19
C PHE A 80 0.44 -16.80 -4.09
N LEU A 81 1.38 -16.02 -3.57
CA LEU A 81 2.38 -15.33 -4.41
C LEU A 81 3.52 -16.24 -4.89
N ALA A 82 4.10 -17.05 -4.01
CA ALA A 82 5.22 -17.95 -4.33
C ALA A 82 4.95 -18.91 -5.51
N PRO A 83 3.77 -19.54 -5.67
CA PRO A 83 3.51 -20.41 -6.83
C PRO A 83 3.35 -19.64 -8.15
N ILE A 84 3.13 -18.31 -8.12
CA ILE A 84 2.93 -17.50 -9.32
C ILE A 84 4.29 -17.04 -9.84
N SER A 85 4.77 -17.71 -10.89
CA SER A 85 5.99 -17.28 -11.58
C SER A 85 5.76 -16.02 -12.42
N ILE A 86 6.47 -14.93 -12.11
CA ILE A 86 6.39 -13.66 -12.84
C ILE A 86 6.65 -13.83 -14.35
N GLY A 87 7.56 -14.73 -14.73
CA GLY A 87 7.89 -14.98 -16.14
C GLY A 87 6.72 -15.50 -16.98
N LYS A 88 5.90 -16.42 -16.43
CA LYS A 88 4.71 -16.92 -17.13
C LYS A 88 3.66 -15.82 -17.29
N LEU A 89 3.43 -15.05 -16.23
CA LEU A 89 2.49 -13.92 -16.27
C LEU A 89 2.96 -12.87 -17.29
N TYR A 90 4.24 -12.53 -17.30
CA TYR A 90 4.84 -11.59 -18.24
C TYR A 90 4.62 -12.03 -19.71
N HIS A 91 4.94 -13.28 -20.04
CA HIS A 91 4.76 -13.79 -21.40
C HIS A 91 3.28 -13.84 -21.82
N TRP A 92 2.38 -14.16 -20.89
CA TRP A 92 0.95 -14.17 -21.15
C TRP A 92 0.39 -12.75 -21.42
N ILE A 93 0.83 -11.76 -20.65
CA ILE A 93 0.44 -10.35 -20.81
C ILE A 93 1.04 -9.76 -22.10
N ARG A 94 2.30 -10.07 -22.42
CA ARG A 94 2.98 -9.59 -23.64
C ARG A 94 2.29 -10.00 -24.93
N GLY A 95 1.58 -11.13 -24.94
CA GLY A 95 0.81 -11.60 -26.11
C GLY A 95 -0.50 -10.84 -26.37
N GLN A 96 -0.88 -9.90 -25.50
CA GLN A 96 -2.12 -9.13 -25.62
C GLN A 96 -1.93 -7.85 -26.45
N ALA A 97 -3.02 -7.33 -27.01
CA ALA A 97 -3.01 -6.08 -27.75
C ALA A 97 -2.70 -4.87 -26.83
N MET A 98 -1.86 -3.94 -27.30
CA MET A 98 -1.39 -2.78 -26.53
C MET A 98 -2.55 -1.91 -25.99
N ILE A 99 -3.60 -1.68 -26.79
CA ILE A 99 -4.76 -0.90 -26.33
C ILE A 99 -5.51 -1.56 -25.18
N LYS A 100 -5.57 -2.90 -25.15
CA LYS A 100 -6.17 -3.66 -24.05
C LYS A 100 -5.33 -3.51 -22.78
N LEU A 101 -4.00 -3.50 -22.90
CA LEU A 101 -3.08 -3.33 -21.78
C LEU A 101 -3.23 -1.95 -21.11
N TYR A 102 -3.41 -0.88 -21.88
CA TYR A 102 -3.65 0.46 -21.32
C TYR A 102 -4.92 0.53 -20.48
N VAL A 103 -6.02 -0.06 -20.98
CA VAL A 103 -7.28 -0.13 -20.22
C VAL A 103 -7.09 -0.93 -18.93
N VAL A 104 -6.33 -2.03 -18.98
CA VAL A 104 -6.02 -2.83 -17.80
C VAL A 104 -5.24 -2.02 -16.76
N ILE A 105 -4.22 -1.27 -17.16
CA ILE A 105 -3.45 -0.42 -16.23
C ILE A 105 -4.36 0.60 -15.55
N ALA A 106 -5.17 1.32 -16.32
CA ALA A 106 -6.10 2.31 -15.77
C ALA A 106 -7.12 1.69 -14.80
N MET A 107 -7.67 0.52 -15.14
CA MET A 107 -8.60 -0.19 -14.25
C MET A 107 -7.93 -0.67 -12.97
N VAL A 108 -6.73 -1.26 -13.07
CA VAL A 108 -5.96 -1.74 -11.94
C VAL A 108 -5.61 -0.59 -10.98
N GLU A 109 -5.29 0.59 -11.50
CA GLU A 109 -5.03 1.78 -10.69
C GLU A 109 -6.27 2.25 -9.90
N VAL A 110 -7.45 2.24 -10.53
CA VAL A 110 -8.71 2.55 -9.83
C VAL A 110 -9.01 1.50 -8.74
N PHE A 111 -8.78 0.22 -9.04
CA PHE A 111 -8.94 -0.85 -8.06
C PHE A 111 -7.95 -0.75 -6.91
N ASP A 112 -6.69 -0.37 -7.17
CA ASP A 112 -5.71 -0.11 -6.12
C ASP A 112 -6.19 0.97 -5.14
N ARG A 113 -6.70 2.09 -5.66
CA ARG A 113 -7.25 3.18 -4.83
C ARG A 113 -8.43 2.70 -3.98
N LEU A 114 -9.34 1.91 -4.55
CA LEU A 114 -10.48 1.33 -3.84
C LEU A 114 -10.03 0.36 -2.74
N MET A 115 -9.09 -0.53 -3.07
CA MET A 115 -8.56 -1.52 -2.13
C MET A 115 -7.73 -0.90 -1.02
N CYS A 116 -7.04 0.22 -1.26
CA CYS A 116 -6.36 0.97 -0.20
C CYS A 116 -7.35 1.46 0.87
N SER A 117 -8.49 2.02 0.46
CA SER A 117 -9.54 2.46 1.41
C SER A 117 -10.14 1.28 2.16
N LEU A 118 -10.51 0.20 1.45
CA LEU A 118 -11.07 -1.01 2.06
C LEU A 118 -10.09 -1.66 3.04
N GLY A 119 -8.81 -1.66 2.71
CA GLY A 119 -7.74 -2.23 3.54
C GLY A 119 -7.57 -1.53 4.87
N GLN A 120 -7.69 -0.20 4.90
CA GLN A 120 -7.63 0.59 6.13
C GLN A 120 -8.77 0.17 7.08
N ASP A 121 -10.01 0.16 6.59
CA ASP A 121 -11.19 -0.23 7.38
C ASP A 121 -11.10 -1.69 7.88
N ALA A 122 -10.64 -2.61 7.02
CA ALA A 122 -10.49 -4.02 7.36
C ALA A 122 -9.41 -4.24 8.44
N MET A 123 -8.26 -3.56 8.31
CA MET A 123 -7.16 -3.64 9.27
C MET A 123 -7.52 -3.00 10.62
N ASP A 124 -8.28 -1.90 10.61
CA ASP A 124 -8.76 -1.23 11.83
C ASP A 124 -9.79 -2.09 12.57
N SER A 125 -10.70 -2.72 11.84
CA SER A 125 -11.65 -3.69 12.39
C SER A 125 -10.94 -4.88 13.04
N LEU A 126 -9.91 -5.42 12.37
CA LEU A 126 -9.06 -6.48 12.93
C LEU A 126 -8.34 -6.02 14.20
N TYR A 127 -7.75 -4.82 14.20
CA TYR A 127 -7.06 -4.26 15.36
C TYR A 127 -8.00 -4.13 16.56
N TRP A 128 -9.21 -3.61 16.34
CA TRP A 128 -10.21 -3.43 17.38
C TRP A 128 -10.67 -4.76 17.98
N ASN A 129 -11.01 -5.73 17.13
CA ASN A 129 -11.46 -7.05 17.57
C ASN A 129 -10.37 -7.80 18.33
N THR A 130 -9.13 -7.74 17.84
CA THR A 130 -7.97 -8.38 18.46
C THR A 130 -7.67 -7.80 19.84
N THR A 131 -7.74 -6.48 19.99
CA THR A 131 -7.41 -5.79 21.25
C THR A 131 -8.50 -5.95 22.31
N ARG A 132 -9.77 -5.83 21.92
CA ARG A 132 -10.89 -5.86 22.88
C ARG A 132 -11.41 -7.27 23.18
N ARG A 133 -11.57 -8.12 22.16
CA ARG A 133 -12.27 -9.43 22.26
C ARG A 133 -11.61 -10.52 21.40
N PRO A 134 -10.40 -11.00 21.76
CA PRO A 134 -9.60 -11.90 20.91
C PRO A 134 -10.24 -13.27 20.64
N PHE A 135 -11.01 -13.82 21.60
CA PHE A 135 -11.60 -15.16 21.49
C PHE A 135 -13.04 -15.17 20.98
N HIS A 136 -13.57 -14.02 20.54
CA HIS A 136 -14.93 -13.93 20.03
C HIS A 136 -14.98 -14.29 18.54
N PHE A 137 -16.05 -14.94 18.07
CA PHE A 137 -16.24 -15.33 16.66
C PHE A 137 -16.00 -14.18 15.66
N ARG A 138 -16.37 -12.95 16.06
CA ARG A 138 -16.11 -11.72 15.29
C ARG A 138 -14.63 -11.48 14.97
N CYS A 139 -13.71 -11.87 15.85
CA CYS A 139 -12.26 -11.78 15.62
C CYS A 139 -11.84 -12.70 14.46
N LEU A 140 -12.32 -13.95 14.47
CA LEU A 140 -12.09 -14.93 13.41
C LEU A 140 -12.63 -14.41 12.07
N VAL A 141 -13.86 -13.86 12.06
CA VAL A 141 -14.42 -13.24 10.85
C VAL A 141 -13.53 -12.10 10.34
N SER A 142 -13.05 -11.20 11.20
CA SER A 142 -12.14 -10.13 10.75
C SER A 142 -10.80 -10.65 10.21
N ILE A 143 -10.27 -11.74 10.76
CA ILE A 143 -9.04 -12.37 10.23
C ILE A 143 -9.29 -12.92 8.82
N ILE A 144 -10.41 -13.62 8.59
CA ILE A 144 -10.78 -14.14 7.28
C ILE A 144 -10.95 -12.99 6.27
N VAL A 145 -11.65 -11.92 6.65
CA VAL A 145 -11.85 -10.75 5.79
C VAL A 145 -10.52 -10.13 5.38
N VAL A 146 -9.61 -9.91 6.34
CA VAL A 146 -8.27 -9.35 6.05
C VAL A 146 -7.44 -10.30 5.18
N LEU A 147 -7.55 -11.61 5.38
CA LEU A 147 -6.86 -12.61 4.55
C LEU A 147 -7.37 -12.58 3.09
N VAL A 148 -8.69 -12.60 2.89
CA VAL A 148 -9.31 -12.53 1.56
C VAL A 148 -8.93 -11.23 0.86
N TYR A 149 -9.02 -10.10 1.59
CA TYR A 149 -8.57 -8.80 1.10
C TYR A 149 -7.11 -8.84 0.67
N ALA A 150 -6.21 -9.37 1.51
CA ALA A 150 -4.78 -9.40 1.22
C ALA A 150 -4.44 -10.26 -0.01
N VAL A 151 -5.14 -11.39 -0.21
CA VAL A 151 -5.01 -12.22 -1.42
C VAL A 151 -5.44 -11.43 -2.66
N ILE A 152 -6.62 -10.82 -2.65
CA ILE A 152 -7.15 -10.08 -3.80
C ILE A 152 -6.25 -8.88 -4.13
N HIS A 153 -5.93 -8.07 -3.12
CA HIS A 153 -5.15 -6.86 -3.32
C HIS A 153 -3.71 -7.15 -3.77
N SER A 154 -3.04 -8.16 -3.18
CA SER A 154 -1.71 -8.58 -3.64
C SER A 154 -1.73 -9.12 -5.06
N GLY A 155 -2.79 -9.81 -5.48
CA GLY A 155 -2.97 -10.25 -6.87
C GLY A 155 -3.11 -9.08 -7.85
N ILE A 156 -3.91 -8.07 -7.49
CA ILE A 156 -4.08 -6.84 -8.28
C ILE A 156 -2.73 -6.12 -8.43
N LEU A 157 -1.99 -5.94 -7.34
CA LEU A 157 -0.67 -5.31 -7.35
C LEU A 157 0.35 -6.12 -8.17
N PHE A 158 0.29 -7.46 -8.11
CA PHE A 158 1.17 -8.32 -8.90
C PHE A 158 0.89 -8.18 -10.41
N ILE A 159 -0.39 -8.11 -10.80
CA ILE A 159 -0.80 -7.82 -12.19
C ILE A 159 -0.35 -6.42 -12.59
N HIS A 160 -0.46 -5.42 -11.71
CA HIS A 160 -0.03 -4.06 -11.97
C HIS A 160 1.46 -4.01 -12.33
N ILE A 161 2.31 -4.61 -11.49
CA ILE A 161 3.76 -4.68 -11.69
C ILE A 161 4.11 -5.44 -12.97
N ALA A 162 3.47 -6.59 -13.22
CA ALA A 162 3.71 -7.37 -14.42
C ALA A 162 3.34 -6.60 -15.69
N THR A 163 2.23 -5.86 -15.67
CA THR A 163 1.76 -5.06 -16.81
C THR A 163 2.66 -3.85 -17.04
N LEU A 164 3.09 -3.16 -15.98
CA LEU A 164 4.09 -2.09 -16.07
C LEU A 164 5.42 -2.60 -16.63
N ASN A 165 5.87 -3.77 -16.21
CA ASN A 165 7.10 -4.36 -16.72
C ASN A 165 7.01 -4.70 -18.22
N VAL A 166 5.85 -5.17 -18.71
CA VAL A 166 5.61 -5.35 -20.15
C VAL A 166 5.60 -4.01 -20.89
N ALA A 167 4.96 -2.99 -20.33
CA ALA A 167 4.92 -1.66 -20.92
C ALA A 167 6.32 -1.02 -21.01
N MET A 168 7.15 -1.18 -19.98
CA MET A 168 8.54 -0.72 -19.94
C MET A 168 9.42 -1.40 -20.99
N ASN A 169 9.28 -2.71 -21.17
CA ASN A 169 10.10 -3.50 -22.09
C ASN A 169 9.53 -3.54 -23.53
N SER A 170 8.46 -2.82 -23.81
CA SER A 170 7.90 -2.72 -25.17
C SER A 170 8.73 -1.79 -26.05
N SER A 171 8.86 -2.13 -27.33
CA SER A 171 9.59 -1.34 -28.33
C SER A 171 8.93 0.02 -28.60
N ASP A 172 7.62 0.12 -28.38
CA ASP A 172 6.79 1.21 -28.90
C ASP A 172 6.71 2.41 -27.95
N GLN A 173 7.65 2.55 -27.01
CA GLN A 173 7.62 3.57 -25.95
C GLN A 173 6.26 3.64 -25.22
N ALA A 174 5.59 2.49 -25.08
CA ALA A 174 4.21 2.42 -24.61
C ALA A 174 4.00 3.05 -23.23
N LEU A 175 5.00 2.88 -22.34
CA LEU A 175 5.02 3.50 -21.03
C LEU A 175 4.95 5.03 -21.11
N LEU A 176 5.75 5.63 -21.99
CA LEU A 176 5.81 7.08 -22.17
C LEU A 176 4.47 7.62 -22.69
N SER A 177 3.89 6.93 -23.69
CA SER A 177 2.57 7.31 -24.23
C SER A 177 1.46 7.19 -23.18
N LEU A 178 1.53 6.19 -22.29
CA LEU A 178 0.59 6.02 -21.19
C LEU A 178 0.70 7.18 -20.19
N LEU A 179 1.92 7.47 -19.73
CA LEU A 179 2.19 8.54 -18.77
C LEU A 179 1.80 9.91 -19.33
N ILE A 180 2.13 10.19 -20.58
CA ILE A 180 1.75 11.44 -21.25
C ILE A 180 0.23 11.52 -21.40
N GLY A 181 -0.45 10.43 -21.80
CA GLY A 181 -1.90 10.41 -21.96
C GLY A 181 -2.66 10.67 -20.66
N GLY A 182 -2.24 10.02 -19.57
CA GLY A 182 -2.82 10.21 -18.24
C GLY A 182 -2.62 11.64 -17.72
N ASN A 183 -1.37 12.10 -17.72
CA ASN A 183 -1.01 13.45 -17.25
C ASN A 183 -1.67 14.55 -18.10
N PHE A 184 -1.83 14.34 -19.41
CA PHE A 184 -2.47 15.33 -20.27
C PHE A 184 -3.97 15.50 -19.96
N ALA A 185 -4.68 14.40 -19.71
CA ALA A 185 -6.09 14.46 -19.29
C ALA A 185 -6.25 15.19 -17.96
N GLU A 186 -5.32 14.96 -17.02
CA GLU A 186 -5.30 15.63 -15.73
C GLU A 186 -4.96 17.12 -15.82
N ILE A 187 -3.90 17.48 -16.55
CA ILE A 187 -3.50 18.87 -16.82
C ILE A 187 -4.64 19.63 -17.49
N LYS A 188 -5.28 19.02 -18.50
CA LYS A 188 -6.45 19.62 -19.17
C LYS A 188 -7.55 19.94 -18.16
N SER A 189 -7.82 19.03 -17.22
CA SER A 189 -8.88 19.23 -16.22
C SER A 189 -8.55 20.31 -15.17
N THR A 190 -7.28 20.64 -14.97
CA THR A 190 -6.80 21.55 -13.91
C THR A 190 -6.55 22.96 -14.42
N VAL A 191 -5.99 23.13 -15.62
CA VAL A 191 -5.60 24.44 -16.18
C VAL A 191 -6.81 25.36 -16.44
N PHE A 192 -7.98 24.80 -16.77
CA PHE A 192 -9.19 25.59 -17.01
C PHE A 192 -10.02 25.90 -15.75
N LYS A 193 -9.63 25.38 -14.58
CA LYS A 193 -10.38 25.56 -13.33
C LYS A 193 -9.78 26.67 -12.48
N LYS A 194 -10.66 27.52 -11.91
CA LYS A 194 -10.27 28.46 -10.85
C LYS A 194 -10.21 27.73 -9.52
N PHE A 195 -9.08 27.86 -8.81
CA PHE A 195 -8.89 27.20 -7.51
C PHE A 195 -9.06 28.17 -6.34
N ASN A 196 -9.86 27.76 -5.36
CA ASN A 196 -9.88 28.38 -4.02
C ASN A 196 -8.72 27.82 -3.19
N LYS A 197 -8.29 28.55 -2.15
CA LYS A 197 -7.19 28.13 -1.25
C LYS A 197 -7.39 26.71 -0.69
N GLN A 198 -8.61 26.37 -0.28
CA GLN A 198 -8.96 25.04 0.24
C GLN A 198 -8.88 23.95 -0.84
N ASN A 199 -9.29 24.26 -2.08
CA ASN A 199 -9.23 23.30 -3.19
C ASN A 199 -7.79 23.07 -3.63
N LEU A 200 -6.97 24.13 -3.66
CA LEU A 200 -5.55 24.04 -3.96
C LEU A 200 -4.83 23.15 -2.93
N PHE A 201 -5.10 23.34 -1.64
CA PHE A 201 -4.53 22.50 -0.58
C PHE A 201 -4.88 21.02 -0.74
N LYS A 202 -6.13 20.70 -1.08
CA LYS A 202 -6.57 19.31 -1.33
C LYS A 202 -5.83 18.68 -2.52
N ILE A 203 -5.72 19.41 -3.63
CA ILE A 203 -5.03 18.92 -4.83
C ILE A 203 -3.54 18.72 -4.53
N THR A 204 -2.90 19.68 -3.87
CA THR A 204 -1.51 19.57 -3.45
C THR A 204 -1.26 18.38 -2.54
N THR A 205 -2.13 18.14 -1.56
CA THR A 205 -1.99 16.98 -0.66
C THR A 205 -2.16 15.67 -1.42
N SER A 206 -3.10 15.63 -2.37
CA SER A 206 -3.29 14.47 -3.25
C SER A 206 -2.07 14.20 -4.14
N ASP A 207 -1.49 15.23 -4.76
CA ASP A 207 -0.29 15.13 -5.61
C ASP A 207 0.92 14.59 -4.82
N ILE A 208 1.11 15.06 -3.58
CA ILE A 208 2.17 14.55 -2.69
C ILE A 208 1.98 13.04 -2.42
N CYS A 209 0.75 12.60 -2.15
CA CYS A 209 0.46 11.19 -1.92
C CYS A 209 0.65 10.33 -3.18
N GLU A 210 0.28 10.86 -4.35
CA GLU A 210 0.35 10.15 -5.63
C GLU A 210 1.79 9.96 -6.12
N ARG A 211 2.67 10.95 -5.90
CA ARG A 211 4.10 10.86 -6.26
C ARG A 211 4.88 9.76 -5.54
N PHE A 212 4.41 9.32 -4.37
CA PHE A 212 5.08 8.29 -3.58
C PHE A 212 4.58 6.88 -3.85
N LYS A 213 3.37 6.74 -4.41
CA LYS A 213 2.86 5.43 -4.83
C LYS A 213 3.72 4.84 -5.95
#